data_AF-A0A9P6VXV8-F1
#
_entry.id   AF-A0A9P6VXV8-F1
#
_cell.length_a   1.000
_cell.length_b   1.000
_cell.length_c   1.000
_cell.angle_alpha   90.00
_cell.angle_beta   90.00
_cell.angle_gamma   90.00
#
_symmetry.space_group_name_H-M   'P 1'
#
loop_
_entity.id
_entity.type
_entity.pdbx_description
1 polymer ?
#
loop_
_entity_poly.entity_id
_entity_poly.type
_entity_poly.pdbx_seq_one_letter_code
_entity_poly.pdbx_strand_id
1 'polypeptide(L)' 'MSNQKNLHDVHHGNDGLAKNPQANADQRHQGAVARDGESPQWHGHHGAFHNPNAGPQVKADALDKMQSLAKDAGKR' A
#
# COMPACT_ATOMS: atom_id res chain seq x y z
N MET A 1 -17.56 10.65 -8.65
CA MET A 1 -16.09 10.84 -8.57
C MET A 1 -15.51 9.54 -8.05
N SER A 2 -14.84 8.76 -8.90
CA SER A 2 -14.25 7.48 -8.49
C SER A 2 -13.20 7.76 -7.43
N ASN A 3 -13.45 7.30 -6.20
CA ASN A 3 -12.53 7.42 -5.09
C ASN A 3 -11.37 6.44 -5.33
N GLN A 4 -10.47 6.79 -6.26
CA GLN A 4 -9.25 6.03 -6.51
C GLN A 4 -8.37 6.20 -5.29
N LYS A 5 -8.50 5.27 -4.34
CA LYS A 5 -7.56 5.11 -3.24
C LYS A 5 -6.19 4.87 -3.87
N ASN A 6 -5.20 5.69 -3.52
CA ASN A 6 -3.85 5.44 -3.99
C ASN A 6 -3.31 4.16 -3.30
N LEU A 7 -2.27 3.54 -3.84
CA LEU A 7 -1.76 2.29 -3.29
C LEU A 7 -1.20 2.42 -1.86
N HIS A 8 -0.75 3.62 -1.48
CA HIS A 8 -0.36 3.91 -0.10
C HIS A 8 -1.57 3.81 0.85
N ASP A 9 -2.71 4.38 0.48
CA ASP A 9 -3.97 4.25 1.24
C ASP A 9 -4.47 2.80 1.28
N VAL A 10 -4.34 2.06 0.17
CA VAL A 10 -4.76 0.65 0.09
C VAL A 10 -3.92 -0.21 1.03
N HIS A 11 -2.59 -0.06 1.01
CA HIS A 11 -1.70 -0.77 1.93
C HIS A 11 -2.08 -0.50 3.39
N HIS A 12 -2.23 0.77 3.76
CA HIS A 12 -2.60 1.14 5.13
C HIS A 12 -3.99 0.61 5.51
N GLY A 13 -4.93 0.54 4.57
CA GLY A 13 -6.23 -0.09 4.76
C GLY A 13 -6.12 -1.59 5.03
N ASN A 14 -5.28 -2.30 4.27
CA ASN A 14 -5.05 -3.74 4.41
C ASN A 14 -4.30 -4.08 5.70
N ASP A 15 -3.25 -3.32 6.03
CA ASP A 15 -2.50 -3.47 7.29
C ASP A 15 -3.36 -3.13 8.50
N GLY A 16 -4.19 -2.08 8.39
CA GLY A 16 -5.18 -1.72 9.39
C GLY A 16 -6.20 -2.83 9.61
N LEU A 17 -6.74 -3.43 8.54
CA LEU A 17 -7.65 -4.57 8.62
C LEU A 17 -6.98 -5.79 9.25
N ALA A 18 -5.75 -6.09 8.87
CA ALA A 18 -4.97 -7.21 9.39
C ALA A 18 -4.75 -7.12 10.90
N LYS A 19 -4.57 -5.90 11.42
CA LYS A 19 -4.31 -5.61 12.83
C LYS A 19 -5.56 -5.25 13.62
N ASN A 20 -6.72 -5.11 12.97
CA ASN A 20 -7.94 -4.63 13.62
C ASN A 20 -8.47 -5.66 14.63
N PRO A 21 -8.48 -5.35 15.95
CA PRO A 21 -8.96 -6.28 16.97
C PRO A 21 -10.49 -6.50 16.92
N GLN A 22 -11.24 -5.61 16.25
CA GLN A 22 -12.68 -5.73 16.05
C GLN A 22 -13.04 -6.56 14.82
N ALA A 23 -12.07 -6.84 13.94
CA ALA A 23 -12.27 -7.69 12.77
C ALA A 23 -12.16 -9.17 13.16
N ASN A 24 -12.97 -10.02 12.52
CA ASN A 24 -12.91 -11.47 12.74
C ASN A 24 -11.61 -12.07 12.15
N ALA A 25 -11.38 -13.37 12.40
CA ALA A 25 -10.16 -14.05 11.94
C ALA A 25 -10.00 -14.01 10.41
N ASP A 26 -11.08 -14.23 9.66
CA ASP A 26 -11.05 -14.24 8.20
C ASP A 26 -10.76 -12.85 7.62
N GLN A 27 -11.37 -11.80 8.17
CA GLN A 27 -11.13 -10.42 7.75
C GLN A 27 -9.68 -10.01 7.99
N ARG A 28 -9.13 -10.33 9.16
CA ARG A 28 -7.71 -10.07 9.46
C ARG A 28 -6.80 -10.86 8.52
N HIS A 29 -7.14 -12.11 8.22
CA HIS A 29 -6.38 -12.94 7.29
C HIS A 29 -6.41 -12.35 5.86
N GLN A 30 -7.57 -11.91 5.38
CA GLN A 30 -7.71 -11.25 4.08
C GLN A 30 -6.87 -9.97 3.99
N GLY A 31 -6.88 -9.14 5.04
CA GLY A 31 -6.03 -7.94 5.11
C GLY A 31 -4.55 -8.27 5.06
N ALA A 32 -4.11 -9.31 5.77
CA ALA A 32 -2.72 -9.76 5.78
C ALA A 32 -2.29 -10.29 4.41
N VAL A 33 -3.10 -11.15 3.78
CA VAL A 33 -2.80 -11.71 2.44
C VAL A 33 -2.76 -10.61 1.38
N ALA A 34 -3.69 -9.64 1.44
CA ALA A 34 -3.72 -8.53 0.49
C ALA A 34 -2.50 -7.61 0.63
N ARG A 35 -2.04 -7.37 1.87
CA ARG A 35 -0.80 -6.63 2.15
C ARG A 35 0.43 -7.40 1.67
N ASP A 36 0.52 -8.69 1.99
CA ASP A 36 1.69 -9.51 1.67
C ASP A 36 1.81 -9.81 0.16
N GLY A 37 0.71 -9.67 -0.58
CA GLY A 37 0.68 -9.76 -2.05
C GLY A 37 1.31 -8.58 -2.79
N GLU A 38 1.73 -7.53 -2.08
CA GLU A 38 2.37 -6.35 -2.68
C GLU A 38 3.81 -6.63 -3.12
N SER A 39 4.24 -6.03 -4.23
CA SER A 39 5.54 -6.31 -4.82
C SER A 39 6.71 -5.78 -3.97
N PRO A 40 7.90 -6.41 -4.00
CA PRO A 40 9.09 -5.87 -3.33
C PRO A 40 9.46 -4.44 -3.77
N GLN A 41 9.18 -4.11 -5.05
CA GLN A 41 9.39 -2.76 -5.60
C GLN A 41 8.46 -1.75 -4.93
N TRP A 42 7.19 -2.12 -4.71
CA TRP A 42 6.25 -1.27 -3.99
C TRP A 42 6.75 -0.98 -2.58
N HIS A 43 7.20 -2.01 -1.85
CA HIS A 43 7.76 -1.86 -0.51
C HIS A 43 8.99 -0.94 -0.47
N GLY A 44 9.88 -1.03 -1.47
CA GLY A 44 11.02 -0.13 -1.60
C GLY A 44 10.60 1.34 -1.74
N HIS A 45 9.58 1.61 -2.57
CA HIS A 45 9.04 2.96 -2.72
C HIS A 45 8.25 3.41 -1.48
N HIS A 46 7.50 2.53 -0.84
CA HIS A 46 6.81 2.84 0.42
C HIS A 46 7.81 3.22 1.54
N GLY A 47 8.92 2.51 1.64
CA GLY A 47 10.01 2.86 2.55
C GLY A 47 10.65 4.20 2.21
N ALA A 48 10.89 4.50 0.92
CA ALA A 48 11.41 5.78 0.48
C ALA A 48 10.45 6.96 0.77
N PHE A 49 9.13 6.74 0.66
CA PHE A 49 8.10 7.71 0.98
C PHE A 49 8.11 8.11 2.47
N HIS A 50 8.26 7.11 3.37
CA HIS A 50 8.29 7.33 4.82
C HIS A 50 9.67 7.68 5.38
N ASN A 51 10.73 7.65 4.56
CA ASN A 51 12.06 8.03 5.01
C ASN A 51 12.07 9.50 5.49
N PRO A 52 12.40 9.79 6.76
CA PRO A 52 12.40 11.15 7.29
C PRO A 52 13.48 12.03 6.64
N ASN A 53 14.53 11.42 6.12
CA ASN A 53 15.65 12.12 5.47
C ASN A 53 15.41 12.34 3.96
N ALA A 54 14.33 11.80 3.39
CA ALA A 54 14.00 12.01 1.98
C ALA A 54 13.40 13.40 1.75
N GLY A 55 13.91 14.11 0.73
CA GLY A 55 13.34 15.39 0.32
C GLY A 55 11.94 15.25 -0.30
N PRO A 56 11.15 16.35 -0.38
CA PRO A 56 9.78 16.32 -0.91
C PRO A 56 9.66 15.69 -2.30
N GLN A 57 10.65 15.93 -3.17
CA GLN A 57 10.67 15.37 -4.52
C GLN A 57 10.81 13.84 -4.53
N VAL A 58 11.64 13.29 -3.65
CA VAL A 58 11.84 11.84 -3.52
C VAL A 58 10.57 11.18 -3.02
N LYS A 59 9.86 11.83 -2.09
CA LYS A 59 8.56 11.35 -1.59
C LYS A 59 7.50 11.37 -2.68
N ALA A 60 7.44 12.44 -3.48
CA ALA A 60 6.50 12.53 -4.60
C ALA A 60 6.78 11.44 -5.67
N ASP A 61 8.04 11.23 -6.04
CA ASP A 61 8.46 10.18 -6.99
C ASP A 61 8.16 8.77 -6.45
N ALA A 62 8.38 8.54 -5.15
CA ALA A 62 8.03 7.29 -4.50
C ALA A 62 6.52 7.02 -4.54
N LEU A 63 5.69 8.04 -4.29
CA LEU A 63 4.24 7.93 -4.37
C LEU A 63 3.76 7.64 -5.80
N ASP A 64 4.31 8.35 -6.79
CA ASP A 64 3.99 8.12 -8.21
C ASP A 64 4.38 6.70 -8.65
N LYS A 65 5.58 6.24 -8.28
CA LYS A 65 6.03 4.88 -8.57
C LYS A 65 5.18 3.82 -7.89
N MET A 66 4.82 4.02 -6.62
CA MET A 66 3.85 3.16 -5.95
C MET A 66 2.57 3.07 -6.76
N GLN A 67 1.97 4.19 -7.16
CA GLN A 67 0.74 4.21 -7.96
C GLN A 67 0.90 3.57 -9.35
N SER A 68 2.07 3.72 -9.99
CA SER A 68 2.35 3.13 -11.30
C SER A 68 2.35 1.60 -11.26
N LEU A 69 2.79 1.00 -10.15
CA LEU A 69 2.78 -0.45 -9.92
C LEU A 69 1.36 -1.01 -9.77
N ALA A 70 0.34 -0.17 -9.59
CA ALA A 70 -1.07 -0.58 -9.58
C ALA A 70 -1.57 -1.03 -10.96
N LYS A 71 -0.97 -0.56 -12.06
CA LYS A 71 -1.47 -0.80 -13.42
C LYS A 71 -1.46 -2.29 -13.79
N ASP A 72 -0.65 -3.10 -13.11
CA ASP A 72 -0.66 -4.56 -13.23
C ASP A 72 -1.40 -5.30 -12.09
N ALA A 73 -1.67 -4.64 -10.96
CA ALA A 73 -2.36 -5.25 -9.81
C ALA A 73 -3.87 -5.45 -10.02
N GLY A 74 -4.47 -4.72 -10.97
CA GLY A 74 -5.89 -4.83 -11.33
C GLY A 74 -6.22 -5.80 -12.46
N LYS A 75 -5.25 -6.60 -12.95
CA LYS A 75 -5.41 -7.53 -14.08
C LYS A 75 -5.56 -9.00 -13.68
N ARG A 76 -6.03 -9.29 -12.47
CA ARG A 76 -6.30 -10.66 -12.02
C ARG A 76 -7.79 -10.92 -11.94
#